data_AF-A0A6L2Q0N1-F1
#
_entry.id   AF-A0A6L2Q0N1-F1
#
_cell.length_a   1.000
_cell.length_b   1.000
_cell.length_c   1.000
_cell.angle_alpha   90.00
_cell.angle_beta   90.00
_cell.angle_gamma   90.00
#
_symmetry.space_group_name_H-M   'P 1'
#
loop_
_entity.id
_entity.type
_entity.pdbx_description
1 polymer ?
#
loop_
_entity_poly.entity_id
_entity_poly.type
_entity_poly.pdbx_seq_one_letter_code
_entity_poly.pdbx_strand_id
1 'polypeptide(L)' 'LFETHPDVQQVFMPFKGIELEDLKHSKQLRAHALRVMAFVQKAVARLYEPEKLETLLQELGKKHYSYGAKQKYVD' A
#
# COMPACT_ATOMS: atom_id res chain seq x y z
N LEU A 1 0.97 9.54 -5.91
CA LEU A 1 2.03 8.97 -5.04
C LEU A 1 3.38 9.02 -5.75
N PHE A 2 3.61 8.23 -6.81
CA PHE A 2 4.93 8.19 -7.46
C PHE A 2 5.32 9.49 -8.18
N GLU A 3 4.35 10.28 -8.68
CA GLU A 3 4.61 11.61 -9.27
C GLU A 3 5.16 12.62 -8.24
N THR A 4 4.77 12.51 -6.97
CA THR A 4 5.18 13.44 -5.89
C THR A 4 6.26 12.86 -4.97
N HIS A 5 6.42 11.53 -4.95
CA HIS A 5 7.37 10.79 -4.12
C HIS A 5 8.03 9.68 -4.95
N PRO A 6 8.96 10.03 -5.86
CA PRO A 6 9.61 9.07 -6.75
C PRO A 6 10.52 8.08 -6.00
N ASP A 7 11.03 8.46 -4.82
CA ASP A 7 11.81 7.56 -3.95
C ASP A 7 10.99 6.36 -3.45
N VAL A 8 9.68 6.55 -3.27
CA VAL A 8 8.75 5.48 -2.86
C VAL A 8 8.58 4.46 -4.00
N GLN A 9 8.57 4.90 -5.26
CA GLN A 9 8.52 3.98 -6.40
C GLN A 9 9.73 3.04 -6.40
N GLN A 10 10.92 3.55 -6.03
CA GLN A 10 12.17 2.78 -6.04
C GLN A 10 12.19 1.62 -5.02
N VAL A 11 11.38 1.69 -3.98
CA VAL A 11 11.25 0.63 -2.98
C VAL A 11 10.03 -0.26 -3.20
N PHE A 12 9.15 0.12 -4.13
CA PHE A 12 8.01 -0.68 -4.54
C PHE A 12 8.47 -1.68 -5.60
N MET A 13 8.96 -2.86 -5.18
CA MET A 13 9.67 -3.80 -6.06
C MET A 13 8.99 -4.06 -7.42
N PRO A 14 7.66 -4.25 -7.52
CA PRO A 14 7.00 -4.46 -8.81
C PRO A 14 7.02 -3.27 -9.78
N PHE A 15 7.28 -2.05 -9.29
CA PHE A 15 7.17 -0.80 -10.06
C PHE A 15 8.51 -0.05 -10.17
N LYS A 16 9.58 -0.59 -9.58
CA LYS A 16 10.91 0.03 -9.60
C LYS A 16 11.40 0.16 -11.03
N GLY A 17 11.75 1.39 -11.44
CA GLY A 17 12.34 1.67 -12.75
C GLY A 17 11.37 1.63 -13.93
N ILE A 18 10.06 1.50 -13.68
CA ILE A 18 9.04 1.65 -14.73
C ILE A 18 8.74 3.14 -14.93
N GLU A 19 8.67 3.60 -16.17
CA GLU A 19 8.30 4.98 -16.46
C GLU A 19 6.89 5.32 -15.95
N LEU A 20 6.68 6.56 -15.51
CA LEU A 20 5.40 6.99 -14.94
C LEU A 20 4.25 6.86 -15.95
N GLU A 21 4.50 7.10 -17.23
CA GLU A 21 3.49 6.92 -18.28
C GLU A 21 3.04 5.46 -18.42
N ASP A 22 3.98 4.51 -18.40
CA ASP A 22 3.68 3.09 -18.46
C ASP A 22 2.92 2.61 -17.21
N LEU A 23 3.24 3.18 -16.04
CA LEU A 23 2.53 2.88 -14.79
C LEU A 23 1.05 3.28 -14.83
N LYS A 24 0.67 4.35 -15.54
CA LYS A 24 -0.76 4.77 -15.68
C LYS A 24 -1.62 3.70 -16.34
N HIS A 25 -1.01 2.86 -17.18
CA HIS A 25 -1.67 1.75 -17.87
C HIS A 25 -1.43 0.38 -17.22
N SER A 26 -0.63 0.32 -16.14
CA SER A 26 -0.31 -0.92 -15.44
C SER A 26 -1.54 -1.55 -14.76
N LYS A 27 -1.95 -2.72 -15.24
CA LYS A 27 -3.00 -3.55 -14.61
C LYS A 27 -2.62 -3.92 -13.17
N GLN A 28 -1.34 -4.16 -12.91
CA GLN A 28 -0.84 -4.51 -11.59
C GLN A 28 -0.96 -3.34 -10.61
N LEU A 29 -0.62 -2.11 -11.04
CA LEU A 29 -0.79 -0.92 -10.23
C LEU A 29 -2.27 -0.65 -9.93
N ARG A 30 -3.16 -0.79 -10.93
CA ARG A 30 -4.60 -0.66 -10.74
C ARG A 30 -5.13 -1.67 -9.73
N ALA A 31 -4.76 -2.95 -9.86
CA ALA A 31 -5.17 -3.99 -8.92
C ALA A 31 -4.63 -3.73 -7.50
N HIS A 32 -3.41 -3.20 -7.38
CA HIS A 32 -2.86 -2.81 -6.09
C HIS A 32 -3.64 -1.64 -5.47
N ALA A 33 -3.89 -0.58 -6.23
CA ALA A 33 -4.67 0.57 -5.78
C ALA A 33 -6.07 0.18 -5.30
N LEU A 34 -6.75 -0.74 -6.00
CA LEU A 34 -8.04 -1.28 -5.57
C LEU A 34 -7.95 -1.98 -4.21
N ARG A 35 -6.90 -2.78 -3.95
CA ARG A 35 -6.70 -3.43 -2.64
C ARG A 35 -6.44 -2.41 -1.53
N VAL A 36 -5.67 -1.35 -1.82
CA VAL A 36 -5.42 -0.25 -0.87
C VAL A 36 -6.73 0.44 -0.52
N MET A 37 -7.52 0.84 -1.52
CA MET A 37 -8.80 1.53 -1.29
C MET A 37 -9.80 0.65 -0.54
N ALA A 38 -9.90 -0.64 -0.87
CA ALA A 38 -10.74 -1.59 -0.14
C ALA A 38 -10.31 -1.73 1.32
N PHE A 39 -9.00 -1.72 1.60
CA PHE A 39 -8.49 -1.74 2.96
C PHE A 39 -8.85 -0.45 3.72
N VAL A 40 -8.67 0.72 3.10
CA VAL A 40 -9.06 2.02 3.69
C VAL A 40 -10.54 2.03 4.05
N GLN A 41 -11.41 1.58 3.14
CA GLN A 41 -12.85 1.45 3.43
C GLN A 41 -13.11 0.52 4.62
N LYS A 42 -12.43 -0.63 4.68
CA LYS A 42 -12.56 -1.61 5.76
C LYS A 42 -12.12 -1.04 7.12
N ALA A 43 -11.07 -0.22 7.13
CA ALA A 43 -10.56 0.46 8.32
C ALA A 43 -11.51 1.58 8.78
N VAL A 44 -11.98 2.42 7.85
CA VAL A 44 -12.97 3.48 8.15
C VAL A 44 -14.25 2.90 8.75
N ALA A 45 -14.73 1.78 8.22
CA ALA A 45 -15.92 1.10 8.76
C ALA A 45 -15.74 0.57 10.19
N ARG A 46 -14.50 0.46 10.69
CA ARG A 46 -14.15 -0.08 12.03
C ARG A 46 -13.58 0.99 12.97
N LEU A 47 -13.68 2.27 12.63
CA LEU A 47 -13.11 3.36 13.45
C LEU A 47 -13.61 3.36 14.89
N TYR A 48 -14.84 2.90 15.12
CA TYR A 48 -15.47 2.82 16.44
C TYR A 48 -15.40 1.40 17.06
N GLU A 49 -14.63 0.50 16.46
CA GLU A 49 -14.41 -0.88 16.90
C GLU A 49 -12.90 -1.12 17.09
N PRO A 50 -12.28 -0.53 18.13
CA PRO A 50 -10.82 -0.42 18.24
C PRO A 50 -10.10 -1.77 18.17
N GLU A 51 -10.62 -2.81 18.82
CA GLU A 51 -10.04 -4.17 18.79
C GLU A 51 -10.02 -4.77 17.38
N LYS A 52 -11.10 -4.56 16.60
CA LYS A 52 -11.18 -5.03 15.21
C LYS A 52 -10.29 -4.23 14.28
N LEU A 53 -10.17 -2.92 14.51
CA LEU A 53 -9.28 -2.06 13.75
C LEU A 53 -7.81 -2.41 14.03
N GLU A 54 -7.44 -2.61 15.30
CA GLU A 54 -6.11 -3.04 15.71
C GLU A 54 -5.73 -4.36 15.03
N THR A 55 -6.58 -5.37 15.13
CA THR A 55 -6.35 -6.68 14.49
C THR A 55 -6.12 -6.53 12.99
N LEU A 56 -6.95 -5.71 12.32
CA LEU A 56 -6.85 -5.44 10.89
C LEU A 56 -5.52 -4.75 10.51
N LEU A 57 -5.08 -3.77 11.30
CA LEU A 57 -3.83 -3.04 11.08
C LEU A 57 -2.61 -3.92 11.35
N GLN A 58 -2.62 -4.75 12.39
CA GLN A 58 -1.55 -5.70 12.69
C GLN A 58 -1.36 -6.72 11.54
N GLU A 59 -2.46 -7.25 10.98
CA GLU A 59 -2.40 -8.11 9.81
C GLU A 59 -1.80 -7.41 8.58
N LEU A 60 -2.13 -6.13 8.39
CA LEU A 60 -1.55 -5.33 7.31
C LEU A 60 -0.05 -5.13 7.50
N GLY A 61 0.37 -4.79 8.72
CA GLY A 61 1.78 -4.61 9.07
C GLY A 61 2.60 -5.88 8.84
N LYS A 62 2.10 -7.05 9.28
CA LYS A 62 2.74 -8.35 9.04
C LYS A 62 2.97 -8.63 7.55
N LYS A 63 2.00 -8.28 6.69
CA LYS A 63 2.13 -8.42 5.23
C LYS A 63 3.17 -7.47 4.66
N HIS A 64 3.20 -6.21 5.09
CA HIS A 64 4.19 -5.25 4.61
C HIS A 64 5.61 -5.62 5.05
N TYR A 65 5.77 -6.17 6.26
CA TYR A 65 7.02 -6.74 6.71
C TYR A 65 7.46 -7.90 5.82
N SER A 66 6.58 -8.85 5.49
CA SER A 66 6.91 -9.98 4.62
C SER A 66 7.21 -9.59 3.16
N TYR A 67 6.67 -8.46 2.69
CA TYR A 67 7.02 -7.88 1.39
C TYR A 67 8.38 -7.17 1.39
N GLY A 68 9.04 -7.03 2.54
CA GLY A 68 10.29 -6.28 2.67
C GLY A 68 10.10 -4.75 2.57
N ALA A 69 8.92 -4.24 2.91
CA ALA A 69 8.70 -2.80 2.97
C ALA A 69 9.62 -2.19 4.04
N LYS A 70 10.29 -1.08 3.70
CA LYS A 70 11.16 -0.40 4.68
C LYS A 70 10.28 0.21 5.77
N GLN A 71 10.66 -0.01 7.02
CA GLN A 71 9.94 0.45 8.21
C GLN A 71 9.58 1.95 8.14
N LYS A 72 10.49 2.81 7.66
CA LYS A 72 10.25 4.25 7.47
C LYS A 72 9.06 4.63 6.57
N TYR A 73 8.45 3.69 5.85
CA TYR A 73 7.28 3.91 4.99
C TYR A 73 6.00 3.27 5.56
N VAL A 74 6.08 2.59 6.70
CA VAL A 74 4.97 1.82 7.30
C VAL A 74 4.76 2.15 8.80
N ASP A 75 5.78 2.70 9.46
CA ASP A 75 5.71 3.24 10.85
C ASP A 75 4.94 4.55 10.96
#